data_AF-T1AQC1-F1
#
_entry.id   AF-T1AQC1-F1
#
_cell.length_a   1.000
_cell.length_b   1.000
_cell.length_c   1.000
_cell.angle_alpha   90.00
_cell.angle_beta   90.00
_cell.angle_gamma   90.00
#
_symmetry.space_group_name_H-M   'P 1'
#
loop_
_entity.id
_entity.type
_entity.pdbx_description
1 polymer ?
#
loop_
_entity_poly.entity_id
_entity_poly.type
_entity_poly.pdbx_seq_one_letter_code
_entity_poly.pdbx_strand_id
1 'polypeptide(L)'
;MPDLQGEFSSALARAARALGWEDIPQVVVEPSAVTDVGDFSSPIAFRLAKVLHRAPREIAEELTRRLQEAPPAHALEINVSGAGYINLRVDFSLYSPRVIAEALGRGLVIAADPDAGAKVVVEHTATNPNKAAHVGHLRNACIG
;
A
#
# COMPACT_ATOMS: atom_id res chain seq x y z
N MET A 1 -5.02 13.01 0.45
CA MET A 1 -5.32 11.91 -0.48
C MET A 1 -5.67 10.71 0.38
N PRO A 2 -6.78 10.00 0.13
CA PRO A 2 -7.15 8.84 0.94
C PRO A 2 -6.10 7.74 0.78
N ASP A 3 -5.56 7.24 1.90
CA ASP A 3 -4.62 6.13 1.92
C ASP A 3 -5.39 4.81 1.74
N LEU A 4 -5.49 4.34 0.49
CA LEU A 4 -6.21 3.12 0.15
C LEU A 4 -5.56 1.87 0.76
N GLN A 5 -4.23 1.83 0.88
CA GLN A 5 -3.52 0.70 1.48
C GLN A 5 -3.78 0.64 2.98
N GLY A 6 -3.69 1.78 3.66
CA GLY A 6 -4.01 1.90 5.08
C GLY A 6 -5.48 1.61 5.38
N GLU A 7 -6.40 2.06 4.52
CA GLU A 7 -7.83 1.77 4.63
C GLU A 7 -8.09 0.26 4.56
N PHE A 8 -7.54 -0.41 3.53
CA PHE A 8 -7.73 -1.83 3.34
C PHE A 8 -7.05 -2.66 4.43
N SER A 9 -5.82 -2.29 4.83
CA SER A 9 -5.09 -2.91 5.93
C SER A 9 -5.87 -2.83 7.24
N SER A 10 -6.44 -1.65 7.53
CA SER A 10 -7.29 -1.44 8.70
C SER A 10 -8.58 -2.24 8.62
N ALA A 11 -9.19 -2.36 7.44
CA ALA A 11 -10.40 -3.17 7.25
C ALA A 11 -10.15 -4.66 7.50
N LEU A 12 -9.04 -5.20 6.98
CA LEU A 12 -8.62 -6.58 7.25
C LEU A 12 -8.36 -6.83 8.73
N ALA A 13 -7.66 -5.91 9.41
CA ALA A 13 -7.41 -6.02 10.84
C ALA A 13 -8.72 -5.99 11.66
N ARG A 14 -9.67 -5.11 11.29
CA ARG A 14 -11.00 -5.07 11.93
C ARG A 14 -11.80 -6.35 11.67
N ALA A 15 -11.77 -6.87 10.45
CA ALA A 15 -12.45 -8.11 10.11
C ALA A 15 -11.91 -9.30 10.92
N ALA A 16 -10.59 -9.43 11.03
CA ALA A 16 -9.96 -10.48 11.85
C ALA A 16 -10.35 -10.37 13.34
N ARG A 17 -10.35 -9.17 13.92
CA ARG A 17 -10.81 -8.95 15.31
C ARG A 17 -12.29 -9.28 15.50
N ALA A 18 -13.14 -8.94 14.53
CA ALA A 18 -14.56 -9.22 14.58
C ALA A 18 -14.88 -10.71 14.50
N LEU A 19 -13.98 -11.52 13.92
CA LEU A 19 -14.05 -12.98 13.92
C LEU A 19 -13.53 -13.60 15.23
N GLY A 20 -13.11 -12.78 16.20
CA GLY A 20 -12.60 -13.23 17.48
C GLY A 20 -11.17 -13.79 17.41
N TRP A 21 -10.42 -13.49 16.35
CA TRP A 21 -9.04 -13.97 16.23
C TRP A 21 -8.09 -13.07 17.02
N GLU A 22 -7.32 -13.70 17.90
CA GLU A 22 -6.27 -13.06 18.70
C GLU A 22 -4.92 -13.13 17.96
N ASP A 23 -3.92 -12.39 18.44
CA ASP A 23 -2.55 -12.38 17.89
C ASP A 23 -2.46 -12.13 16.38
N ILE A 24 -3.24 -11.16 15.89
CA ILE A 24 -3.28 -10.80 14.48
C ILE A 24 -1.90 -10.24 14.06
N PRO A 25 -1.18 -10.90 13.13
CA PRO A 25 0.10 -10.41 12.66
C PRO A 25 -0.08 -9.09 11.88
N GLN A 26 0.98 -8.29 11.80
CA GLN A 26 0.96 -6.98 11.11
C GLN A 26 0.31 -7.08 9.73
N VAL A 27 -0.82 -6.45 9.46
CA VAL A 27 -1.44 -6.52 8.13
C VAL A 27 -0.58 -5.76 7.11
N VAL A 28 -0.23 -6.45 6.02
CA VAL A 28 0.54 -5.90 4.90
C VAL A 28 -0.37 -5.90 3.69
N VAL A 29 -0.42 -4.77 2.99
CA VAL A 29 -1.18 -4.57 1.76
C VAL A 29 -0.22 -3.94 0.76
N GLU A 30 -0.13 -4.55 -0.42
CA GLU A 30 0.77 -4.12 -1.49
C GLU A 30 -0.03 -3.97 -2.78
N PRO A 31 0.46 -3.18 -3.77
CA PRO A 31 -0.12 -3.18 -5.10
C PRO A 31 -0.09 -4.60 -5.67
N SER A 32 -1.19 -5.01 -6.30
CA SER A 32 -1.28 -6.33 -6.91
C SER A 32 -0.24 -6.47 -8.02
N ALA A 33 0.53 -7.57 -8.00
CA ALA A 33 1.45 -7.91 -9.10
C ALA A 33 0.71 -8.31 -10.39
N VAL A 34 -0.55 -8.72 -10.27
CA VAL A 34 -1.42 -9.12 -11.38
C VAL A 34 -2.66 -8.23 -11.37
N THR A 35 -2.86 -7.44 -12.42
CA THR A 35 -3.96 -6.46 -12.51
C THR A 35 -5.34 -7.11 -12.52
N ASP A 36 -5.44 -8.33 -13.04
CA ASP A 36 -6.72 -9.03 -13.23
C ASP A 36 -7.39 -9.42 -11.91
N VAL A 37 -6.63 -9.57 -10.82
CA VAL A 37 -7.19 -9.96 -9.51
C VAL A 37 -7.63 -8.77 -8.65
N GLY A 38 -7.14 -7.56 -8.95
CA GLY A 38 -7.44 -6.34 -8.21
C GLY A 38 -6.28 -5.35 -8.23
N ASP A 39 -6.43 -4.22 -7.56
CA ASP A 39 -5.41 -3.16 -7.45
C ASP A 39 -4.47 -3.37 -6.25
N PHE A 40 -4.99 -3.97 -5.18
CA PHE A 40 -4.22 -4.31 -3.98
C PHE A 40 -4.40 -5.76 -3.58
N SER A 41 -3.36 -6.33 -2.98
CA SER A 41 -3.35 -7.70 -2.44
C SER A 41 -2.80 -7.74 -1.01
N SER A 42 -3.29 -8.68 -0.21
CA SER A 42 -2.76 -8.98 1.12
C SER A 42 -2.47 -10.48 1.29
N PRO A 43 -1.27 -10.86 1.76
CA PRO A 43 -0.92 -12.23 2.12
C PRO A 43 -1.28 -12.57 3.58
N ILE A 44 -2.12 -11.77 4.24
CA ILE A 44 -2.41 -11.91 5.69
C ILE A 44 -2.88 -13.32 6.08
N ALA A 45 -3.65 -13.98 5.22
CA ALA A 45 -4.18 -15.32 5.50
C ALA A 45 -3.07 -16.36 5.67
N PHE A 46 -1.94 -16.25 4.94
CA PHE A 46 -0.79 -17.16 5.12
C PHE A 46 -0.12 -16.99 6.47
N ARG A 47 -0.12 -15.78 7.02
CA ARG A 47 0.46 -15.52 8.35
C ARG A 47 -0.50 -15.96 9.45
N LEU A 48 -1.79 -15.69 9.29
CA LEU A 48 -2.82 -16.19 10.19
C LEU A 48 -2.91 -17.72 10.18
N ALA A 49 -2.63 -18.40 9.06
CA ALA A 49 -2.62 -19.87 9.00
C ALA A 49 -1.65 -20.50 10.01
N LYS A 50 -0.53 -19.84 10.30
CA LYS A 50 0.45 -20.31 11.29
C LYS A 50 -0.07 -20.18 12.73
N VAL A 51 -0.94 -19.20 12.99
CA VAL A 51 -1.50 -18.90 14.31
C VAL A 51 -2.77 -19.72 14.55
N LEU A 52 -3.65 -19.78 13.55
CA LEU A 52 -4.96 -20.41 13.63
C LEU A 52 -4.92 -21.91 13.29
N HIS A 53 -3.80 -22.43 12.78
CA HIS A 53 -3.64 -23.82 12.33
C HIS A 53 -4.70 -24.27 11.30
N ARG A 54 -5.09 -23.35 10.41
CA ARG A 54 -6.10 -23.56 9.36
C ARG A 54 -5.51 -23.32 7.97
N ALA A 55 -6.15 -23.86 6.94
CA ALA A 55 -5.72 -23.62 5.57
C ALA A 55 -5.81 -22.12 5.23
N PRO A 56 -4.77 -21.50 4.62
CA PRO A 56 -4.80 -20.07 4.29
C PRO A 56 -5.98 -19.67 3.42
N ARG A 57 -6.42 -20.56 2.52
CA ARG A 57 -7.57 -20.29 1.65
C ARG A 57 -8.88 -20.15 2.42
N GLU A 58 -9.13 -21.02 3.42
CA GLU A 58 -10.32 -20.93 4.27
C GLU A 58 -10.34 -19.63 5.07
N ILE A 59 -9.17 -19.22 5.60
CA ILE A 59 -9.01 -17.96 6.33
C ILE A 59 -9.28 -16.76 5.41
N ALA A 60 -8.74 -16.79 4.19
CA ALA A 60 -8.93 -15.73 3.21
C ALA A 60 -10.41 -15.59 2.80
N GLU A 61 -11.11 -16.70 2.59
CA GLU A 61 -12.54 -16.71 2.27
C GLU A 61 -13.40 -16.18 3.42
N GLU A 62 -13.06 -16.54 4.66
CA GLU A 62 -13.77 -16.05 5.85
C GLU A 62 -13.59 -14.55 6.07
N LEU A 63 -12.35 -14.05 5.94
CA LEU A 63 -12.07 -12.61 5.97
C LEU A 63 -12.79 -11.87 4.85
N THR A 64 -12.80 -12.43 3.64
CA THR A 64 -13.46 -11.82 2.48
C THR A 64 -14.96 -11.71 2.70
N ARG A 65 -15.62 -12.78 3.20
CA ARG A 65 -17.04 -12.72 3.57
C ARG A 65 -17.31 -11.62 4.60
N ARG A 66 -16.48 -11.54 5.64
CA ARG A 66 -16.64 -10.52 6.69
C ARG A 66 -16.44 -9.10 6.17
N LEU A 67 -15.52 -8.91 5.23
CA LEU A 67 -15.32 -7.63 4.55
C LEU A 67 -16.49 -7.27 3.63
N GLN A 68 -17.11 -8.24 2.97
CA GLN A 68 -18.28 -7.97 2.11
C GLN A 68 -19.52 -7.51 2.89
N GLU A 69 -19.65 -7.90 4.16
CA GLU A 69 -20.71 -7.38 5.05
C GLU A 69 -20.48 -5.91 5.45
N ALA A 70 -19.23 -5.46 5.45
CA ALA A 70 -18.83 -4.11 5.83
C ALA A 70 -17.64 -3.65 4.95
N PRO A 71 -17.89 -3.38 3.65
CA PRO A 71 -16.81 -3.14 2.69
C PRO A 71 -16.04 -1.85 3.03
N PRO A 72 -14.73 -1.79 2.69
CA PRO A 72 -14.00 -0.54 2.65
C PRO A 72 -14.73 0.48 1.76
N ALA A 73 -14.62 1.77 2.10
CA ALA A 73 -15.36 2.86 1.47
C ALA A 73 -15.12 2.96 -0.05
N HIS A 74 -13.93 2.56 -0.51
CA HIS A 74 -13.54 2.63 -1.92
C HIS A 74 -13.38 1.25 -2.56
N ALA A 75 -13.98 0.19 -2.01
CA ALA A 75 -13.92 -1.15 -2.60
C ALA A 75 -15.01 -1.36 -3.66
N LEU A 76 -14.62 -1.72 -4.88
CA LEU A 76 -15.53 -2.20 -5.92
C LEU A 76 -15.74 -3.71 -5.79
N GLU A 77 -14.67 -4.45 -5.51
CA GLU A 77 -14.68 -5.91 -5.45
C GLU A 77 -13.64 -6.39 -4.43
N ILE A 78 -13.95 -7.47 -3.72
CA ILE A 78 -13.00 -8.18 -2.85
C ILE A 78 -13.09 -9.66 -3.19
N ASN A 79 -11.97 -10.28 -3.54
CA ASN A 79 -11.91 -11.68 -3.94
C ASN A 79 -10.69 -12.39 -3.35
N VAL A 80 -10.70 -13.72 -3.44
CA VAL A 80 -9.59 -14.59 -3.03
C VAL A 80 -8.94 -15.21 -4.25
N SER A 81 -7.62 -15.09 -4.37
CA SER A 81 -6.84 -15.73 -5.42
C SER A 81 -5.78 -16.69 -4.87
N GLY A 82 -5.37 -17.63 -5.72
CA GLY A 82 -4.35 -18.64 -5.39
C GLY A 82 -4.67 -19.42 -4.11
N ALA A 83 -3.67 -19.59 -3.25
CA ALA A 83 -3.81 -20.36 -2.01
C ALA A 83 -4.31 -19.54 -0.80
N GLY A 84 -4.59 -18.24 -0.95
CA GLY A 84 -5.01 -17.40 0.18
C GLY A 84 -4.64 -15.91 0.09
N TYR A 85 -4.44 -15.36 -1.10
CA TYR A 85 -4.33 -13.91 -1.24
C TYR A 85 -5.72 -13.29 -1.23
N ILE A 86 -5.90 -12.22 -0.44
CA ILE A 86 -7.11 -11.41 -0.45
C ILE A 86 -6.84 -10.17 -1.29
N ASN A 87 -7.63 -9.96 -2.33
CA ASN A 87 -7.44 -8.87 -3.28
C ASN A 87 -8.59 -7.88 -3.19
N LEU A 88 -8.29 -6.61 -3.44
CA LEU A 88 -9.25 -5.52 -3.49
C LEU A 88 -9.11 -4.79 -4.82
N ARG A 89 -10.24 -4.62 -5.51
CA ARG A 89 -10.38 -3.71 -6.64
C ARG A 89 -10.98 -2.40 -6.14
N VAL A 90 -10.39 -1.29 -6.54
CA VAL A 90 -10.78 0.05 -6.12
C VAL A 90 -11.96 0.52 -6.98
N ASP A 91 -12.97 1.09 -6.34
CA ASP A 91 -14.00 1.85 -7.04
C ASP A 91 -13.46 3.25 -7.37
N PHE A 92 -12.86 3.38 -8.54
CA PHE A 92 -12.35 4.64 -9.04
C PHE A 92 -13.45 5.69 -9.26
N SER A 93 -14.72 5.31 -9.38
CA SER A 93 -15.82 6.27 -9.47
C SER A 93 -16.06 7.00 -8.15
N LEU A 94 -15.77 6.35 -7.01
CA LEU A 94 -15.83 6.94 -5.67
C LEU A 94 -14.52 7.64 -5.29
N TYR A 95 -13.38 7.05 -5.65
CA TYR A 95 -12.06 7.54 -5.26
C TYR A 95 -11.60 8.75 -6.08
N SER A 96 -11.69 8.69 -7.42
CA SER A 96 -11.08 9.68 -8.31
C SER A 96 -11.63 11.10 -8.14
N PRO A 97 -12.95 11.33 -8.01
CA PRO A 97 -13.48 12.69 -7.83
C PRO A 97 -12.93 13.38 -6.59
N ARG A 98 -12.74 12.63 -5.49
CA ARG A 98 -12.16 13.15 -4.24
C ARG A 98 -10.70 13.55 -4.43
N VAL A 99 -9.91 12.69 -5.08
CA VAL A 99 -8.50 12.96 -5.37
C VAL A 99 -8.35 14.19 -6.26
N ILE A 100 -9.13 14.28 -7.33
CA ILE A 100 -9.10 15.41 -8.26
C ILE A 100 -9.51 16.70 -7.55
N ALA A 101 -10.60 16.70 -6.77
CA ALA A 101 -11.04 17.87 -6.03
C ALA A 101 -9.98 18.34 -5.01
N GLU A 102 -9.34 17.41 -4.29
CA GLU A 102 -8.27 17.72 -3.36
C GLU A 102 -7.03 18.29 -4.06
N ALA A 103 -6.63 17.69 -5.19
CA ALA A 103 -5.49 18.15 -5.99
C ALA A 103 -5.72 19.55 -6.55
N LEU A 104 -6.91 19.81 -7.11
CA LEU A 104 -7.29 21.14 -7.63
C LEU A 104 -7.36 22.19 -6.51
N GLY A 105 -7.83 21.81 -5.31
CA GLY A 105 -7.93 22.71 -4.17
C GLY A 105 -6.60 23.05 -3.51
N ARG A 106 -5.60 22.16 -3.57
CA ARG A 106 -4.30 22.34 -2.90
C ARG A 106 -3.22 22.99 -3.76
N GLY A 107 -3.39 23.07 -5.08
CA GLY A 107 -2.32 23.50 -5.98
C GLY A 107 -1.17 22.49 -6.00
N LEU A 108 0.08 22.93 -6.18
CA LEU A 108 1.25 22.03 -6.20
C LEU A 108 1.43 21.39 -4.81
N VAL A 109 0.97 20.14 -4.64
CA VAL A 109 1.14 19.39 -3.40
C VAL A 109 2.57 18.86 -3.33
N ILE A 110 3.44 19.59 -2.62
CA ILE A 110 4.65 18.98 -2.08
C ILE A 110 4.19 18.17 -0.87
N ALA A 111 4.43 16.85 -0.88
CA ALA A 111 4.16 16.03 0.29
C ALA A 111 4.82 16.68 1.51
N ALA A 112 4.13 16.72 2.65
CA ALA A 112 4.74 17.22 3.87
C ALA A 112 6.00 16.40 4.15
N ASP A 113 7.15 17.05 4.15
CA ASP A 113 8.41 16.42 4.47
C ASP A 113 8.37 16.04 5.96
N PRO A 114 8.35 14.75 6.33
CA PRO A 114 8.35 14.34 7.73
C PRO A 114 9.61 14.83 8.47
N ASP A 115 10.67 15.13 7.73
CA ASP A 115 11.92 15.70 8.22
C ASP A 115 11.99 17.23 8.01
N ALA A 116 10.85 17.90 7.77
CA ALA A 116 10.80 19.36 7.62
C ALA A 116 11.45 20.06 8.83
N GLY A 117 12.58 20.73 8.59
CA GLY A 117 13.37 21.41 9.62
C GLY A 117 14.62 20.64 10.08
N ALA A 118 14.81 19.40 9.66
CA ALA A 118 16.05 18.67 9.84
C ALA A 118 17.14 19.22 8.91
N LYS A 119 18.37 19.32 9.42
CA LYS A 119 19.54 19.62 8.57
C LYS A 119 19.97 18.35 7.85
N VAL A 120 19.74 18.30 6.54
CA VAL A 120 20.23 17.23 5.66
C VAL A 120 21.43 17.73 4.86
N VAL A 121 22.53 17.00 4.88
CA VAL A 121 23.73 17.28 4.06
C VAL A 121 23.79 16.25 2.95
N VAL A 122 23.66 16.70 1.70
CA VAL A 122 23.83 15.86 0.51
C VAL A 122 25.17 16.22 -0.15
N GLU A 123 26.17 15.36 0.00
CA GLU A 123 27.44 15.47 -0.72
C GLU A 123 27.38 14.61 -1.98
N HIS A 124 27.61 15.22 -3.14
CA HIS A 124 27.56 14.51 -4.42
C HIS A 124 28.53 15.11 -5.42
N THR A 125 28.72 14.40 -6.53
CA THR A 125 29.61 14.75 -7.65
C THR A 125 31.10 14.73 -7.30
N ALA A 126 31.54 15.53 -6.32
CA ALA A 126 32.88 15.58 -5.74
C ALA A 126 34.01 15.37 -6.78
N THR A 127 33.91 16.04 -7.93
CA THR A 127 34.86 15.87 -9.02
C THR A 127 36.20 16.50 -8.69
N ASN A 128 37.29 15.78 -8.96
CA ASN A 128 38.63 16.33 -8.78
C ASN A 128 38.80 17.64 -9.59
N PRO A 129 39.38 18.70 -8.99
CA PRO A 129 39.49 20.01 -9.62
C PRO A 129 40.53 20.08 -10.75
N ASN A 130 41.29 19.01 -10.97
CA ASN A 130 42.35 18.94 -11.98
C ASN A 130 41.91 18.29 -13.31
N LYS A 131 40.62 17.99 -13.48
CA LYS A 131 40.07 17.43 -14.72
C LYS A 131 38.71 18.03 -15.06
N ALA A 132 38.40 18.11 -16.35
CA ALA A 132 37.07 18.48 -16.82
C ALA A 132 36.04 17.39 -16.45
N ALA A 133 34.81 17.81 -16.19
CA ALA A 133 33.70 16.89 -15.99
C ALA A 133 33.39 16.14 -17.29
N HIS A 134 33.17 14.83 -17.21
CA HIS A 134 32.70 13.98 -18.31
C HIS A 134 31.41 13.26 -17.92
N VAL A 135 30.80 12.55 -18.87
CA VAL A 135 29.51 11.83 -18.71
C VAL A 135 29.47 10.88 -17.51
N GLY A 136 30.63 10.37 -17.07
CA GLY A 136 30.74 9.51 -15.90
C GLY A 136 30.36 10.19 -14.58
N HIS A 137 30.44 11.52 -14.51
CA HIS A 137 30.01 12.28 -13.33
C HIS A 137 28.52 12.65 -13.36
N LEU A 138 27.88 12.54 -14.53
CA LEU A 138 26.49 12.99 -14.73
C LEU A 138 25.53 12.24 -13.81
N ARG A 139 25.74 10.93 -13.61
CA ARG A 139 24.90 10.13 -12.69
C ARG A 139 24.93 10.69 -11.27
N ASN A 140 26.11 10.99 -10.74
CA ASN A 140 26.24 11.50 -9.37
C ASN A 140 25.71 12.94 -9.26
N ALA A 141 25.85 13.74 -10.32
CA ALA A 141 25.33 15.10 -10.39
C ALA A 141 23.80 15.17 -10.52
N CYS A 142 23.17 14.16 -11.13
CA CYS A 142 21.71 14.11 -11.27
C CYS A 142 20.99 13.44 -10.09
N ILE A 143 21.66 12.50 -9.39
CA ILE A 143 21.05 11.76 -8.27
C ILE A 143 21.17 12.54 -6.95
N GLY A 144 22.35 13.09 -6.68
CA GLY A 144 22.57 13.91 -5.49
C GLY A 144 22.07 15.33 -5.71
#